data_AF-A0A7S2EL67-F1
#
_entry.id   AF-A0A7S2EL67-F1
#
_cell.length_a   1.000
_cell.length_b   1.000
_cell.length_c   1.000
_cell.angle_alpha   90.00
_cell.angle_beta   90.00
_cell.angle_gamma   90.00
#
_symmetry.space_group_name_H-M   'P 1'
#
loop_
_entity.id
_entity.type
_entity.pdbx_description
1 polymer ?
#
loop_
_entity_poly.entity_id
_entity_poly.type
_entity_poly.pdbx_seq_one_letter_code
_entity_poly.pdbx_strand_id
1 'polypeptide(L)'
;MLSLDFCSFTGTVPSPIFTMPDLEHLHLGGNYLTGTLPSNIGNATKLQTLTLGSSRHPTNNLSGTIPQGISGLSELFFLELSSNQISGTLPDSISQLRNLQYLFLRGNNLEGNISMISELESLVFFSSAQNNLTGDLDVCGIPLLRHSEVDCASKEHRVTCECCNFCCSQELFDRGEGIFGCVPKLP
;
A
#
# COMPACT_ATOMS: atom_id res chain seq x y z
N MET A 1 -13.03 17.31 -2.54
CA MET A 1 -13.26 15.86 -2.72
C MET A 1 -13.70 15.59 -4.16
N LEU A 2 -13.05 14.65 -4.84
CA LEU A 2 -13.44 14.09 -6.13
C LEU A 2 -13.52 12.57 -6.00
N SER A 3 -14.73 12.00 -6.02
CA SER A 3 -14.96 10.56 -5.99
C SER A 3 -15.68 10.11 -7.25
N LEU A 4 -15.10 9.10 -7.90
CA LEU A 4 -15.46 8.54 -9.19
C LEU A 4 -15.26 7.02 -9.16
N ASP A 5 -15.40 6.40 -7.99
CA ASP A 5 -15.28 4.95 -7.83
C ASP A 5 -16.40 4.23 -8.59
N PHE A 6 -16.11 3.02 -9.11
CA PHE A 6 -17.13 2.16 -9.73
C PHE A 6 -17.92 2.80 -10.87
N CYS A 7 -17.30 3.72 -11.61
CA CYS A 7 -17.92 4.44 -12.72
C CYS A 7 -17.60 3.83 -14.10
N SER A 8 -16.91 2.69 -14.14
CA SER A 8 -16.48 2.02 -15.39
C SER A 8 -15.58 2.89 -16.27
N PHE A 9 -14.83 3.83 -15.69
CA PHE A 9 -13.90 4.67 -16.46
C PHE A 9 -12.76 3.84 -17.04
N THR A 10 -12.37 4.17 -18.27
CA THR A 10 -11.24 3.57 -18.98
C THR A 10 -10.17 4.63 -19.27
N GLY A 11 -8.99 4.19 -19.70
CA GLY A 11 -7.87 5.10 -20.02
C GLY A 11 -7.00 5.35 -18.80
N THR A 12 -6.16 6.39 -18.84
CA THR A 12 -5.16 6.63 -17.80
C THR A 12 -5.64 7.59 -16.72
N VAL A 13 -5.03 7.54 -15.53
CA VAL A 13 -5.18 8.60 -14.51
C VAL A 13 -4.66 9.92 -15.10
N PRO A 14 -5.50 10.96 -15.24
CA PRO A 14 -5.08 12.20 -15.90
C PRO A 14 -4.18 13.00 -14.96
N SER A 15 -2.91 13.18 -15.36
CA SER A 15 -1.89 13.92 -14.59
C SER A 15 -2.31 15.32 -14.13
N PRO A 16 -3.15 16.11 -14.85
CA PRO A 16 -3.52 17.45 -14.38
C PRO A 16 -4.30 17.46 -13.06
N ILE A 17 -4.97 16.37 -12.68
CA ILE A 17 -5.70 16.30 -11.39
C ILE A 17 -4.77 16.59 -10.21
N PHE A 18 -3.50 16.16 -10.28
CA PHE A 18 -2.51 16.37 -9.21
C PHE A 18 -1.98 17.82 -9.13
N THR A 19 -2.46 18.73 -9.98
CA THR A 19 -2.12 20.16 -9.91
C THR A 19 -3.24 21.01 -9.32
N MET A 20 -4.37 20.38 -8.94
CA MET A 20 -5.50 21.08 -8.33
C MET A 20 -5.14 21.54 -6.90
N PRO A 21 -5.25 22.84 -6.57
CA PRO A 21 -4.69 23.40 -5.34
C PRO A 21 -5.39 22.96 -4.04
N ASP A 22 -6.63 22.50 -4.13
CA ASP A 22 -7.49 22.13 -2.98
C ASP A 22 -7.96 20.66 -3.05
N LEU A 23 -7.22 19.82 -3.77
CA LEU A 23 -7.55 18.40 -3.87
C LEU A 23 -7.12 17.65 -2.60
N GLU A 24 -8.07 17.44 -1.70
CA GLU A 24 -7.86 16.69 -0.46
C GLU A 24 -8.20 15.20 -0.56
N HIS A 25 -9.18 14.86 -1.41
CA HIS A 25 -9.65 13.48 -1.55
C HIS A 25 -9.82 13.15 -3.03
N LEU A 26 -9.14 12.11 -3.49
CA LEU A 26 -9.25 11.58 -4.84
C LEU A 26 -9.56 10.08 -4.78
N HIS A 27 -10.75 9.71 -5.23
CA HIS A 27 -11.19 8.33 -5.27
C HIS A 27 -11.53 7.89 -6.69
N LEU A 28 -10.74 6.95 -7.22
CA LEU A 28 -10.85 6.40 -8.57
C LEU A 28 -10.83 4.86 -8.54
N GLY A 29 -11.08 4.28 -7.37
CA GLY A 29 -11.06 2.85 -7.12
C GLY A 29 -12.15 2.11 -7.91
N GLY A 30 -11.82 0.88 -8.29
CA GLY A 30 -12.75 0.00 -8.99
C GLY A 30 -13.29 0.56 -10.31
N ASN A 31 -12.39 1.01 -11.19
CA ASN A 31 -12.70 1.34 -12.58
C ASN A 31 -11.96 0.36 -13.50
N TYR A 32 -11.75 0.72 -14.77
CA TYR A 32 -10.91 0.00 -15.75
C TYR A 32 -9.72 0.87 -16.19
N LEU A 33 -9.19 1.69 -15.27
CA LEU A 33 -8.08 2.60 -15.57
C LEU A 33 -6.80 1.80 -15.84
N THR A 34 -6.01 2.22 -16.83
CA THR A 34 -4.77 1.58 -17.27
C THR A 34 -3.60 2.57 -17.21
N GLY A 35 -2.40 2.11 -17.60
CA GLY A 35 -1.20 2.94 -17.63
C GLY A 35 -0.58 3.11 -16.25
N THR A 36 0.31 4.09 -16.10
CA THR A 36 1.12 4.26 -14.89
C THR A 36 0.58 5.35 -13.97
N LEU A 37 1.01 5.30 -12.71
CA LEU A 37 0.89 6.44 -11.80
C LEU A 37 1.62 7.67 -12.38
N PRO A 38 0.99 8.85 -12.46
CA PRO A 38 1.67 10.04 -12.96
C PRO A 38 2.84 10.47 -12.07
N SER A 39 3.97 10.84 -12.68
CA SER A 39 5.16 11.26 -11.93
C SER A 39 4.96 12.53 -11.11
N ASN A 40 3.98 13.36 -11.48
CA ASN A 40 3.60 14.59 -10.78
C ASN A 40 2.59 14.35 -9.64
N ILE A 41 2.34 13.10 -9.24
CA ILE A 41 1.43 12.76 -8.14
C ILE A 41 1.71 13.57 -6.87
N GLY A 42 2.99 13.77 -6.54
CA GLY A 42 3.44 14.54 -5.38
C GLY A 42 3.12 16.03 -5.39
N ASN A 43 2.61 16.58 -6.49
CA ASN A 43 2.22 17.99 -6.54
C ASN A 43 0.93 18.27 -5.75
N ALA A 44 0.12 17.24 -5.46
CA ALA A 44 -1.10 17.36 -4.68
C ALA A 44 -0.80 17.35 -3.17
N THR A 45 -0.12 18.38 -2.68
CA THR A 45 0.43 18.43 -1.31
C THR A 45 -0.63 18.40 -0.20
N LYS A 46 -1.87 18.82 -0.50
CA LYS A 46 -3.04 18.75 0.40
C LYS A 46 -3.79 17.42 0.34
N LEU A 47 -3.36 16.47 -0.49
CA LEU A 47 -4.08 15.21 -0.68
C LEU A 47 -3.95 14.35 0.57
N GLN A 48 -5.09 14.03 1.16
CA GLN A 48 -5.21 13.26 2.40
C GLN A 48 -5.60 11.80 2.15
N THR A 49 -6.45 11.57 1.15
CA THR A 49 -6.86 10.21 0.76
C THR A 49 -6.75 10.00 -0.75
N LEU A 50 -6.07 8.93 -1.13
CA LEU A 50 -5.95 8.49 -2.52
C LEU A 50 -6.39 7.03 -2.64
N THR A 51 -7.44 6.78 -3.43
CA THR A 51 -7.84 5.42 -3.80
C THR A 51 -7.73 5.23 -5.31
N LEU A 52 -6.88 4.29 -5.72
CA LEU A 52 -6.72 3.82 -7.09
C LEU A 52 -6.89 2.31 -7.18
N GLY A 53 -6.95 1.62 -6.04
CA GLY A 53 -7.26 0.20 -5.91
C GLY A 53 -8.71 -0.07 -5.51
N SER A 54 -9.06 -1.35 -5.41
CA SER A 54 -10.33 -1.80 -4.87
C SER A 54 -10.23 -3.26 -4.41
N SER A 55 -10.92 -3.60 -3.32
CA SER A 55 -11.10 -4.98 -2.85
C SER A 55 -12.27 -5.72 -3.53
N ARG A 56 -13.02 -5.05 -4.42
CA ARG A 56 -14.18 -5.58 -5.13
C ARG A 56 -14.09 -5.27 -6.62
N HIS A 57 -14.63 -6.15 -7.45
CA HIS A 57 -14.69 -5.96 -8.90
C HIS A 57 -15.71 -4.85 -9.30
N PRO A 58 -15.47 -4.09 -10.38
CA PRO A 58 -14.25 -4.05 -11.20
C PRO A 58 -13.04 -3.51 -10.44
N THR A 59 -11.84 -3.84 -10.91
CA THR A 59 -10.56 -3.34 -10.39
C THR A 59 -9.83 -2.62 -11.51
N ASN A 60 -9.04 -1.60 -11.15
CA ASN A 60 -8.19 -0.95 -12.13
C ASN A 60 -7.08 -1.91 -12.63
N ASN A 61 -6.43 -1.49 -13.71
CA ASN A 61 -5.36 -2.19 -14.40
C ASN A 61 -4.11 -1.30 -14.48
N LEU A 62 -3.84 -0.51 -13.44
CA LEU A 62 -2.65 0.35 -13.38
C LEU A 62 -1.39 -0.50 -13.29
N SER A 63 -0.34 -0.10 -13.99
CA SER A 63 0.93 -0.81 -14.10
C SER A 63 2.13 0.11 -13.90
N GLY A 64 3.35 -0.42 -14.04
CA GLY A 64 4.57 0.34 -13.78
C GLY A 64 4.85 0.49 -12.28
N THR A 65 5.73 1.41 -11.91
CA THR A 65 6.21 1.56 -10.53
C THR A 65 5.48 2.66 -9.77
N ILE A 66 5.57 2.62 -8.43
CA ILE A 66 5.19 3.76 -7.60
C ILE A 66 6.29 4.83 -7.77
N PRO A 67 5.95 6.06 -8.22
CA PRO A 67 6.94 7.09 -8.52
C PRO A 67 7.59 7.63 -7.24
N GLN A 68 8.87 8.00 -7.32
CA GLN A 68 9.60 8.64 -6.21
C GLN A 68 8.95 9.95 -5.75
N GLY A 69 8.18 10.62 -6.61
CA GLY A 69 7.43 11.82 -6.25
C GLY A 69 6.29 11.57 -5.25
N ILE A 70 5.98 10.31 -4.88
CA ILE A 70 4.91 10.01 -3.93
C ILE A 70 5.10 10.71 -2.57
N SER A 71 6.35 10.96 -2.16
CA SER A 71 6.66 11.65 -0.90
C SER A 71 6.21 13.12 -0.84
N GLY A 72 5.87 13.72 -1.98
CA GLY A 72 5.28 15.07 -2.03
C GLY A 72 3.86 15.13 -1.43
N LEU A 73 3.19 13.98 -1.25
CA LEU A 73 1.86 13.89 -0.64
C LEU A 73 1.95 14.00 0.90
N SER A 74 2.44 15.13 1.40
CA SER A 74 2.79 15.33 2.82
C SER A 74 1.62 15.17 3.81
N GLU A 75 0.38 15.38 3.36
CA GLU A 75 -0.83 15.24 4.19
C GLU A 75 -1.51 13.87 4.07
N LEU A 76 -0.96 12.96 3.26
CA LEU A 76 -1.60 11.69 2.95
C LEU A 76 -1.64 10.79 4.18
N PHE A 77 -2.84 10.38 4.58
CA PHE A 77 -3.05 9.40 5.64
C PHE A 77 -3.63 8.08 5.14
N PHE A 78 -4.19 8.04 3.92
CA PHE A 78 -4.81 6.86 3.34
C PHE A 78 -4.38 6.67 1.88
N LEU A 79 -3.69 5.56 1.60
CA LEU A 79 -3.27 5.16 0.26
C LEU A 79 -3.76 3.74 -0.06
N GLU A 80 -4.60 3.64 -1.08
CA GLU A 80 -5.19 2.38 -1.54
C GLU A 80 -4.83 2.12 -3.01
N LEU A 81 -3.97 1.14 -3.24
CA LEU A 81 -3.46 0.71 -4.54
C LEU A 81 -3.71 -0.77 -4.83
N SER A 82 -4.47 -1.48 -3.97
CA SER A 82 -4.71 -2.92 -4.10
C SER A 82 -5.38 -3.32 -5.41
N SER A 83 -5.18 -4.58 -5.81
CA SER A 83 -5.77 -5.20 -7.00
C SER A 83 -5.47 -4.41 -8.28
N ASN A 84 -4.20 -4.12 -8.52
CA ASN A 84 -3.70 -3.53 -9.76
C ASN A 84 -2.59 -4.42 -10.34
N GLN A 85 -1.83 -3.91 -11.31
CA GLN A 85 -0.68 -4.57 -11.93
C GLN A 85 0.62 -3.82 -11.64
N ILE A 86 0.67 -3.04 -10.55
CA ILE A 86 1.82 -2.21 -10.16
C ILE A 86 3.00 -3.15 -9.84
N SER A 87 4.19 -2.81 -10.31
CA SER A 87 5.38 -3.66 -10.24
C SER A 87 6.61 -2.90 -9.75
N GLY A 88 7.72 -3.62 -9.55
CA GLY A 88 8.99 -3.06 -9.09
C GLY A 88 9.00 -2.83 -7.58
N THR A 89 10.01 -2.12 -7.10
CA THR A 89 10.21 -1.91 -5.66
C THR A 89 9.36 -0.76 -5.12
N LEU A 90 9.07 -0.81 -3.81
CA LEU A 90 8.62 0.38 -3.10
C LEU A 90 9.73 1.44 -3.14
N PRO A 91 9.42 2.70 -3.48
CA PRO A 91 10.42 3.76 -3.46
C PRO A 91 10.80 4.07 -2.02
N ASP A 92 12.09 4.22 -1.72
CA ASP A 92 12.57 4.58 -0.36
C ASP A 92 11.90 5.85 0.18
N SER A 93 11.52 6.78 -0.71
CA SER A 93 10.79 8.00 -0.39
C SER A 93 9.41 7.74 0.24
N ILE A 94 8.84 6.54 0.15
CA ILE A 94 7.57 6.20 0.81
C ILE A 94 7.65 6.41 2.33
N SER A 95 8.82 6.20 2.95
CA SER A 95 9.01 6.40 4.40
C SER A 95 8.91 7.86 4.83
N GLN A 96 8.94 8.80 3.88
CA GLN A 96 8.77 10.23 4.14
C GLN A 96 7.31 10.63 4.37
N LEU A 97 6.35 9.74 4.09
CA LEU A 97 4.92 9.95 4.34
C LEU A 97 4.58 9.78 5.82
N ARG A 98 5.06 10.70 6.66
CA ARG A 98 4.96 10.62 8.14
C ARG A 98 3.52 10.59 8.67
N ASN A 99 2.55 11.03 7.88
CA ASN A 99 1.12 11.02 8.23
C ASN A 99 0.39 9.74 7.76
N LEU A 100 1.06 8.84 7.04
CA LEU A 100 0.42 7.67 6.45
C LEU A 100 -0.03 6.69 7.54
N GLN A 101 -1.33 6.44 7.60
CA GLN A 101 -1.95 5.54 8.57
C GLN A 101 -2.43 4.24 7.91
N TYR A 102 -2.90 4.31 6.67
CA TYR A 102 -3.44 3.15 5.97
C TYR A 102 -2.76 3.00 4.62
N LEU A 103 -2.09 1.86 4.44
CA LEU A 103 -1.39 1.52 3.21
C LEU A 103 -1.87 0.16 2.70
N PHE A 104 -2.57 0.16 1.57
CA PHE A 104 -3.05 -1.05 0.91
C PHE A 104 -2.39 -1.22 -0.45
N LEU A 105 -1.64 -2.30 -0.59
CA LEU A 105 -0.83 -2.69 -1.75
C LEU A 105 -1.16 -4.11 -2.22
N ARG A 106 -2.06 -4.80 -1.54
CA ARG A 106 -2.37 -6.22 -1.80
C ARG A 106 -2.73 -6.49 -3.26
N GLY A 107 -2.29 -7.63 -3.80
CA GLY A 107 -2.68 -8.06 -5.14
C GLY A 107 -2.08 -7.17 -6.22
N ASN A 108 -0.77 -7.02 -6.17
CA ASN A 108 0.04 -6.34 -7.18
C ASN A 108 1.25 -7.23 -7.54
N ASN A 109 2.17 -6.71 -8.36
CA ASN A 109 3.41 -7.37 -8.76
C ASN A 109 4.64 -6.71 -8.09
N LEU A 110 4.48 -6.12 -6.91
CA LEU A 110 5.57 -5.43 -6.21
C LEU A 110 6.62 -6.43 -5.72
N GLU A 111 7.88 -6.01 -5.71
CA GLU A 111 9.01 -6.86 -5.32
C GLU A 111 10.04 -6.10 -4.47
N GLY A 112 11.04 -6.83 -3.96
CA GLY A 112 12.12 -6.24 -3.16
C GLY A 112 11.80 -6.18 -1.67
N ASN A 113 12.64 -5.46 -0.93
CA ASN A 113 12.64 -5.44 0.53
C ASN A 113 11.64 -4.40 1.08
N ILE A 114 10.88 -4.75 2.14
CA ILE A 114 9.86 -3.89 2.77
C ILE A 114 10.29 -3.20 4.07
N SER A 115 11.53 -3.36 4.52
CA SER A 115 11.98 -2.89 5.83
C SER A 115 11.81 -1.38 6.03
N MET A 116 11.81 -0.56 4.96
CA MET A 116 11.54 0.87 5.04
C MET A 116 10.14 1.22 5.55
N ILE A 117 9.17 0.30 5.46
CA ILE A 117 7.82 0.50 6.03
C ILE A 117 7.88 0.67 7.55
N SER A 118 8.92 0.14 8.20
CA SER A 118 9.16 0.29 9.63
C SER A 118 9.42 1.73 10.06
N GLU A 119 9.76 2.63 9.13
CA GLU A 119 9.96 4.06 9.37
C GLU A 119 8.65 4.87 9.36
N LEU A 120 7.52 4.25 9.00
CA LEU A 120 6.21 4.92 8.96
C LEU A 120 5.57 4.91 10.35
N GLU A 121 6.01 5.82 11.22
CA GLU A 121 5.60 5.89 12.64
C GLU A 121 4.08 6.01 12.87
N SER A 122 3.35 6.59 11.91
CA SER A 122 1.89 6.76 11.98
C SER A 122 1.09 5.57 11.46
N LEU A 123 1.74 4.55 10.90
CA LEU A 123 1.06 3.48 10.19
C LEU A 123 0.23 2.63 11.15
N VAL A 124 -1.06 2.49 10.84
CA VAL A 124 -2.06 1.73 11.60
C VAL A 124 -2.42 0.43 10.89
N PHE A 125 -2.47 0.46 9.56
CA PHE A 125 -2.85 -0.69 8.75
C PHE A 125 -1.92 -0.80 7.54
N PHE A 126 -1.39 -2.00 7.32
CA PHE A 126 -0.51 -2.29 6.20
C PHE A 126 -0.92 -3.59 5.50
N SER A 127 -1.35 -3.55 4.25
CA SER A 127 -1.65 -4.77 3.49
C SER A 127 -0.80 -4.82 2.23
N SER A 128 -0.01 -5.88 2.08
CA SER A 128 0.87 -6.12 0.94
C SER A 128 0.89 -7.59 0.50
N ALA A 129 -0.01 -8.42 1.04
CA ALA A 129 -0.19 -9.81 0.61
C ALA A 129 -0.45 -9.90 -0.90
N GLN A 130 -0.25 -11.08 -1.48
CA GLN A 130 -0.33 -11.31 -2.92
C GLN A 130 0.57 -10.35 -3.71
N ASN A 131 1.85 -10.28 -3.33
CA ASN A 131 2.94 -9.62 -4.05
C ASN A 131 4.18 -10.53 -4.07
N ASN A 132 5.32 -10.04 -4.56
CA ASN A 132 6.63 -10.71 -4.52
C ASN A 132 7.61 -10.01 -3.56
N LEU A 133 7.08 -9.45 -2.47
CA LEU A 133 7.82 -8.68 -1.49
C LEU A 133 8.59 -9.59 -0.52
N THR A 134 9.74 -9.11 -0.05
CA THR A 134 10.67 -9.80 0.84
C THR A 134 11.15 -8.88 1.96
N GLY A 135 12.00 -9.38 2.84
CA GLY A 135 12.57 -8.59 3.94
C GLY A 135 11.72 -8.63 5.21
N ASP A 136 12.30 -8.08 6.28
CA ASP A 136 11.73 -8.18 7.61
C ASP A 136 11.01 -6.88 7.95
N LEU A 137 9.75 -6.99 8.37
CA LEU A 137 8.97 -5.87 8.87
C LEU A 137 9.18 -5.78 10.39
N ASP A 138 9.97 -4.81 10.84
CA ASP A 138 10.14 -4.54 12.27
C ASP A 138 8.90 -3.79 12.79
N VAL A 139 7.88 -4.57 13.15
CA VAL A 139 6.63 -4.05 13.73
C VAL A 139 6.83 -3.38 15.09
N CYS A 140 7.93 -3.65 15.80
CA CYS A 140 8.20 -2.99 17.07
C CYS A 140 8.66 -1.53 16.83
N GLY A 141 9.19 -1.22 15.64
CA GLY A 141 9.48 0.15 15.17
C GLY A 141 8.23 0.95 14.74
N ILE A 142 7.06 0.31 14.62
CA ILE A 142 5.80 0.94 14.19
C ILE A 142 4.79 0.91 15.35
N PRO A 143 4.87 1.83 16.32
CA PRO A 143 4.12 1.73 17.58
C PRO A 143 2.59 1.77 17.40
N LEU A 144 2.11 2.33 16.29
CA LEU A 144 0.67 2.47 16.01
C LEU A 144 0.10 1.36 15.11
N LEU A 145 0.93 0.46 14.56
CA LEU A 145 0.48 -0.55 13.62
C LEU A 145 -0.45 -1.52 14.31
N ARG A 146 -1.74 -1.56 13.97
CA ARG A 146 -2.71 -2.46 14.61
C ARG A 146 -2.95 -3.73 13.80
N HIS A 147 -2.73 -3.69 12.50
CA HIS A 147 -3.00 -4.80 11.61
C HIS A 147 -2.05 -4.79 10.41
N SER A 148 -1.50 -5.93 10.04
CA SER A 148 -0.77 -6.06 8.78
C SER A 148 -1.01 -7.37 8.03
N GLU A 149 -1.27 -7.29 6.74
CA GLU A 149 -1.51 -8.42 5.84
C GLU A 149 -0.33 -8.62 4.88
N VAL A 150 0.54 -9.56 5.19
CA VAL A 150 1.72 -9.89 4.37
C VAL A 150 1.74 -11.38 4.05
N ASP A 151 2.37 -11.77 2.93
CA ASP A 151 2.54 -13.19 2.58
C ASP A 151 3.64 -13.83 3.45
N CYS A 152 3.36 -15.01 4.04
CA CYS A 152 4.40 -15.81 4.71
C CYS A 152 5.33 -16.44 3.64
N ALA A 153 6.56 -15.95 3.49
CA ALA A 153 7.55 -16.55 2.57
C ALA A 153 8.18 -17.85 3.13
N SER A 154 8.54 -18.76 2.23
CA SER A 154 9.10 -20.09 2.50
C SER A 154 10.51 -20.04 3.11
N LYS A 155 10.66 -20.72 4.26
CA LYS A 155 11.88 -21.30 4.87
C LYS A 155 13.22 -20.54 4.97
N GLU A 156 13.47 -19.37 4.38
CA GLU A 156 14.77 -18.68 4.54
C GLU A 156 14.74 -17.18 4.83
N HIS A 157 13.61 -16.47 4.73
CA HIS A 157 13.53 -15.05 5.11
C HIS A 157 12.27 -14.81 5.93
N ARG A 158 12.46 -14.49 7.21
CA ARG A 158 11.42 -14.50 8.23
C ARG A 158 10.95 -13.07 8.44
N VAL A 159 9.70 -12.73 8.07
CA VAL A 159 9.03 -11.62 8.76
C VAL A 159 8.88 -12.03 10.23
N THR A 160 9.86 -11.67 11.07
CA THR A 160 9.85 -11.92 12.50
C THR A 160 9.12 -10.78 13.19
N CYS A 161 7.85 -10.99 13.51
CA CYS A 161 7.12 -10.06 14.38
C CYS A 161 7.48 -10.38 15.86
N GLU A 162 8.50 -9.74 16.44
CA GLU A 162 8.85 -9.90 17.88
C GLU A 162 7.81 -9.28 18.84
N CYS A 163 6.75 -8.63 18.34
CA CYS A 163 5.72 -7.97 19.13
C CYS A 163 4.27 -8.44 18.83
N CYS A 164 4.06 -9.60 18.19
CA CYS A 164 2.72 -10.04 17.74
C CYS A 164 2.15 -11.29 18.40
N ASN A 165 0.82 -11.38 18.44
CA ASN A 165 0.08 -12.52 19.01
C ASN A 165 0.03 -13.76 18.11
N PHE A 166 0.24 -13.59 16.81
CA PHE A 166 0.28 -14.71 15.88
C PHE A 166 1.57 -14.58 15.05
N CYS A 167 2.26 -15.68 14.86
CA CYS A 167 3.32 -15.85 13.87
C CYS A 167 2.98 -17.14 13.12
N CYS A 168 3.23 -17.17 11.81
CA CYS A 168 2.81 -18.21 10.85
C CYS A 168 2.67 -19.61 11.52
N SER A 169 1.47 -20.17 11.57
CA SER A 169 1.33 -21.58 11.94
C SER A 169 1.80 -22.43 10.76
N GLN A 170 2.58 -23.49 11.05
CA GLN A 170 3.04 -24.44 10.03
C GLN A 170 1.87 -25.01 9.21
N GLU A 171 0.69 -25.13 9.83
CA GLU A 171 -0.52 -25.70 9.24
C GLU A 171 -1.17 -24.79 8.17
N LEU A 172 -1.10 -23.47 8.33
CA LEU A 172 -1.59 -22.50 7.33
C LEU A 172 -0.61 -22.35 6.15
N PHE A 173 0.68 -22.50 6.43
CA PHE A 173 1.74 -22.60 5.41
C PHE A 173 1.54 -23.83 4.52
N ASP A 174 1.28 -25.00 5.11
CA ASP A 174 1.08 -26.26 4.37
C ASP A 174 -0.16 -26.25 3.46
N ARG A 175 -1.10 -25.31 3.68
CA ARG A 175 -2.30 -25.12 2.86
C ARG A 175 -2.19 -24.01 1.80
N GLY A 176 -1.10 -23.23 1.79
CA GLY A 176 -0.93 -22.11 0.85
C GLY A 176 -1.87 -20.92 1.11
N GLU A 177 -2.40 -20.79 2.33
CA GLU A 177 -3.47 -19.83 2.69
C GLU A 177 -3.05 -18.79 3.75
N GLY A 178 -1.75 -18.53 3.92
CA GLY A 178 -1.24 -17.69 5.01
C GLY A 178 -1.20 -16.20 4.70
N ILE A 179 -2.35 -15.51 4.63
CA ILE A 179 -2.39 -14.05 4.81
C ILE A 179 -2.31 -13.75 6.30
N PHE A 180 -1.38 -12.89 6.71
CA PHE A 180 -1.17 -12.60 8.14
C PHE A 180 -1.91 -11.35 8.66
N GLY A 181 -1.87 -11.11 9.97
CA GLY A 181 -2.36 -9.94 10.71
C GLY A 181 -1.42 -9.63 11.89
N CYS A 182 -0.36 -8.80 11.76
CA CYS A 182 0.44 -8.40 12.94
C CYS A 182 -0.38 -7.40 13.78
N VAL A 183 -0.83 -7.85 14.97
CA VAL A 183 -1.45 -7.00 16.01
C VAL A 183 -0.44 -6.85 17.15
N PRO A 184 -0.08 -5.64 17.59
CA PRO A 184 0.83 -5.44 18.72
C PRO A 184 0.25 -6.02 19.99
N LYS A 185 1.12 -6.56 20.85
CA LYS A 185 0.76 -6.76 22.25
C LYS A 185 0.43 -5.40 22.88
N LEU A 186 -0.85 -5.21 23.23
CA LEU A 186 -1.21 -4.17 24.18
C LEU A 186 -0.50 -4.47 25.52
N PRO A 187 -0.02 -3.44 26.25
CA PRO A 187 0.60 -3.62 27.55
C PRO A 187 -0.32 -4.29 28.59
#